data_AF-A0A2E0Y7K8-F1
#
_entry.id   AF-A0A2E0Y7K8-F1
#
_cell.length_a   1.000
_cell.length_b   1.000
_cell.length_c   1.000
_cell.angle_alpha   90.00
_cell.angle_beta   90.00
_cell.angle_gamma   90.00
#
_symmetry.space_group_name_H-M   'P 1'
#
loop_
_entity.id
_entity.type
_entity.pdbx_description
1 polymer ?
#
loop_
_entity_poly.entity_id
_entity_poly.type
_entity_poly.pdbx_seq_one_letter_code
_entity_poly.pdbx_strand_id
1 'polypeptide(L)'
;MLVAEVKQGKAFVNPATRDPLVLGAALARFGCCLPEESPELVRALLRRGRAQSDLGHTVRMVLFASRGERAPNGWHWVHLDHVIRFADAHLRGRRETYGSVDEREPALAWLALLEKCGFTLQHREGS
;
A
#
# COMPACT_ATOMS: atom_id res chain seq x y z
N MET A 1 -1.90 10.13 3.08
CA MET A 1 -1.04 9.15 3.80
C MET A 1 -1.69 7.76 3.74
N LEU A 2 -0.87 6.71 3.63
CA LEU A 2 -1.32 5.33 3.82
C LEU A 2 -0.72 4.78 5.12
N VAL A 3 -1.55 4.14 5.94
CA VAL A 3 -1.10 3.20 6.96
C VAL A 3 -1.16 1.82 6.33
N ALA A 4 0.00 1.32 5.92
CA ALA A 4 0.09 0.14 5.07
C ALA A 4 0.71 -1.04 5.81
N GLU A 5 0.14 -2.22 5.60
CA GLU A 5 0.69 -3.50 6.04
C GLU A 5 0.94 -4.36 4.80
N VAL A 6 2.10 -5.02 4.72
CA VAL A 6 2.45 -5.92 3.61
C VAL A 6 2.69 -7.32 4.17
N LYS A 7 2.01 -8.33 3.63
CA LYS A 7 2.12 -9.74 4.04
C LYS A 7 2.38 -10.64 2.85
N GLN A 8 3.36 -11.55 2.96
CA GLN A 8 3.70 -12.52 1.92
C GLN A 8 2.70 -13.70 1.82
N GLY A 9 1.49 -13.58 2.36
CA GLY A 9 0.51 -14.68 2.40
C GLY A 9 -0.89 -14.22 2.78
N LYS A 10 -1.47 -14.84 3.82
CA LYS A 10 -2.84 -14.54 4.26
C LYS A 10 -2.99 -13.09 4.70
N ALA A 11 -4.08 -12.46 4.28
CA ALA A 11 -4.52 -11.13 4.68
C ALA A 11 -4.81 -11.10 6.20
N PHE A 12 -3.79 -10.78 6.99
CA PHE A 12 -3.88 -10.57 8.43
C PHE A 12 -3.17 -9.29 8.81
N VAL A 13 -3.80 -8.53 9.71
CA VAL A 13 -3.29 -7.24 10.20
C VAL A 13 -2.62 -7.46 11.54
N ASN A 14 -1.45 -6.85 11.73
CA ASN A 14 -0.77 -6.86 13.03
C ASN A 14 -1.70 -6.25 14.10
N PRO A 15 -1.98 -6.92 15.23
CA PRO A 15 -2.80 -6.35 16.29
C PRO A 15 -2.31 -4.96 16.75
N ALA A 16 -0.99 -4.73 16.74
CA ALA A 16 -0.40 -3.44 17.10
C ALA A 16 -0.78 -2.31 16.14
N THR A 17 -1.03 -2.57 14.86
CA THR A 17 -1.51 -1.55 13.91
C THR A 17 -3.00 -1.26 14.03
N ARG A 18 -3.67 -1.88 15.01
CA ARG A 18 -5.01 -1.51 15.47
C ARG A 18 -5.01 -0.87 16.86
N ASP A 19 -3.85 -0.80 17.51
CA ASP A 19 -3.70 -0.13 18.80
C ASP A 19 -3.84 1.39 18.60
N PRO A 20 -4.82 2.04 19.24
CA PRO A 20 -5.02 3.47 19.11
C PRO A 20 -3.80 4.31 19.47
N LEU A 21 -3.01 3.90 20.47
CA LEU A 21 -1.83 4.64 20.92
C LEU A 21 -0.69 4.54 19.90
N VAL A 22 -0.48 3.34 19.34
CA VAL A 22 0.54 3.11 18.30
C VAL A 22 0.19 3.88 17.03
N LEU A 23 -1.05 3.79 16.57
CA LEU A 23 -1.53 4.55 15.42
C LEU A 23 -1.42 6.04 15.68
N GLY A 24 -1.85 6.50 16.85
CA GLY A 24 -1.85 7.92 17.17
C GLY A 24 -0.46 8.53 17.21
N ALA A 25 0.50 7.82 17.82
CA ALA A 25 1.90 8.22 17.83
C ALA A 25 2.51 8.25 16.43
N ALA A 26 2.19 7.26 15.59
CA ALA A 26 2.66 7.24 14.20
C ALA A 26 2.09 8.42 13.39
N LEU A 27 0.79 8.68 13.49
CA LEU A 27 0.15 9.78 12.76
C LEU A 27 0.74 11.15 13.15
N ALA A 28 0.95 11.39 14.44
CA ALA A 28 1.59 12.62 14.91
C ALA A 28 3.04 12.72 14.43
N ARG A 29 3.82 11.64 14.56
CA ARG A 29 5.23 11.59 14.10
C ARG A 29 5.39 11.88 12.61
N PHE A 30 4.47 11.43 11.78
CA PHE A 30 4.49 11.70 10.34
C PHE A 30 3.79 13.01 9.95
N GLY A 31 3.45 13.86 10.93
CA GLY A 31 2.87 15.18 10.71
C GLY A 31 1.44 15.15 10.18
N CYS A 32 0.70 14.05 10.39
CA CYS A 32 -0.68 13.95 9.92
C CYS A 32 -1.69 14.69 10.79
N CYS A 33 -1.41 14.84 12.08
CA CYS A 33 -2.23 15.57 13.03
C CYS A 33 -1.37 16.04 14.21
N LEU A 34 -1.90 16.97 14.99
CA LEU A 34 -1.34 17.30 16.31
C LEU A 34 -1.61 16.14 17.30
N PRO A 35 -0.78 15.98 18.35
CA PRO A 35 -0.98 14.93 19.36
C PRO A 35 -2.40 14.92 19.98
N GLU A 36 -2.96 16.10 20.20
CA GLU A 36 -4.30 16.32 20.77
C GLU A 36 -5.45 15.92 19.83
N GLU A 37 -5.26 16.05 18.51
CA GLU A 37 -6.24 15.69 17.47
C GLU A 37 -6.22 14.17 17.17
N SER A 38 -5.11 13.52 17.53
CA SER A 38 -4.83 12.13 17.21
C SER A 38 -5.93 11.13 17.66
N PRO A 39 -6.51 11.23 18.88
CA PRO A 39 -7.52 10.28 19.32
C PRO A 39 -8.77 10.22 18.43
N GLU A 40 -9.27 11.37 17.97
CA GLU A 40 -10.45 11.42 17.10
C GLU A 40 -10.16 10.90 15.70
N LEU A 41 -9.02 11.30 15.14
CA LEU A 41 -8.55 10.83 13.84
C LEU A 41 -8.38 9.30 13.83
N VAL A 42 -7.75 8.75 14.87
CA VAL A 42 -7.56 7.30 15.05
C VAL A 42 -8.90 6.57 15.21
N ARG A 43 -9.84 7.10 16.00
CA ARG A 43 -11.19 6.53 16.13
C ARG A 43 -11.92 6.50 14.79
N ALA A 44 -11.83 7.54 13.98
CA ALA A 44 -12.41 7.56 12.64
C ALA A 44 -11.74 6.52 11.73
N LEU A 45 -10.41 6.43 11.77
CA LEU A 45 -9.62 5.52 10.95
C LEU A 45 -9.89 4.05 11.29
N LEU A 46 -9.93 3.67 12.57
CA LEU A 46 -10.20 2.29 13.00
C LEU A 46 -11.64 1.84 12.67
N ARG A 47 -12.60 2.78 12.65
CA ARG A 47 -14.00 2.47 12.32
C ARG A 47 -14.27 2.37 10.82
N ARG A 48 -13.73 3.30 10.04
CA ARG A 48 -14.08 3.47 8.62
C ARG A 48 -12.99 3.05 7.65
N GLY A 49 -11.76 2.89 8.15
CA GLY A 49 -10.58 2.66 7.32
C GLY A 49 -10.03 3.88 6.61
N ARG A 50 -10.71 5.01 6.74
CA ARG A 50 -10.32 6.29 6.18
C ARG A 50 -10.72 7.40 7.12
N ALA A 51 -9.86 8.40 7.25
CA ALA A 51 -10.14 9.62 7.95
C ALA A 51 -9.46 10.80 7.26
N GLN A 52 -9.98 12.01 7.50
CA GLN A 52 -9.35 13.26 7.09
C GLN A 52 -8.88 13.95 8.36
N SER A 53 -7.64 14.42 8.37
CA SER A 53 -7.12 15.23 9.46
C SER A 53 -7.39 16.71 9.23
N ASP A 54 -7.34 17.48 10.30
CA ASP A 54 -7.55 18.93 10.27
C ASP A 54 -6.40 19.66 9.54
N LEU A 55 -5.24 19.01 9.44
CA LEU A 55 -4.11 19.45 8.59
C LEU A 55 -4.33 19.14 7.09
N GLY A 56 -5.51 18.67 6.69
CA GLY A 56 -5.88 18.42 5.29
C GLY A 56 -5.45 17.05 4.74
N HIS A 57 -4.79 16.21 5.53
CA HIS A 57 -4.35 14.89 5.07
C HIS A 57 -5.51 13.89 5.03
N THR A 58 -5.66 13.19 3.91
CA THR A 58 -6.47 11.96 3.89
C THR A 58 -5.59 10.77 4.29
N VAL A 59 -5.98 10.08 5.36
CA VAL A 59 -5.33 8.86 5.86
C VAL A 59 -6.20 7.66 5.52
N ARG A 60 -5.59 6.56 5.05
CA ARG A 60 -6.28 5.31 4.70
C ARG A 60 -5.51 4.10 5.22
N MET A 61 -6.22 3.09 5.71
CA MET A 61 -5.64 1.80 6.09
C MET A 61 -5.65 0.85 4.89
N VAL A 62 -4.48 0.35 4.50
CA VAL A 62 -4.31 -0.50 3.32
C VAL A 62 -3.54 -1.76 3.66
N LEU A 63 -4.11 -2.92 3.34
CA LEU A 63 -3.45 -4.20 3.50
C LEU A 63 -3.03 -4.69 2.13
N PHE A 64 -1.76 -5.03 1.95
CA PHE A 64 -1.23 -5.68 0.78
C PHE A 64 -0.96 -7.15 1.09
N ALA A 65 -1.66 -8.07 0.42
CA ALA A 65 -1.53 -9.50 0.66
C ALA A 65 -1.83 -10.33 -0.60
N SER A 66 -1.25 -11.52 -0.71
CA SER A 66 -1.40 -12.43 -1.87
C SER A 66 -2.45 -13.52 -1.67
N ARG A 67 -3.01 -13.67 -0.47
CA ARG A 67 -4.05 -14.66 -0.16
C ARG A 67 -5.05 -14.10 0.83
N GLY A 68 -6.31 -14.48 0.72
CA GLY A 68 -7.38 -14.08 1.62
C GLY A 68 -8.72 -14.01 0.89
N GLU A 69 -9.80 -13.95 1.65
CA GLU A 69 -11.15 -13.78 1.07
C GLU A 69 -11.69 -12.37 1.36
N ARG A 70 -11.26 -11.75 2.47
CA ARG A 70 -11.72 -10.42 2.87
C ARG A 70 -10.69 -9.71 3.75
N ALA A 71 -10.59 -8.40 3.56
CA ALA A 71 -9.84 -7.51 4.44
C ALA A 71 -10.50 -7.45 5.84
N PRO A 72 -9.71 -7.26 6.91
CA PRO A 72 -10.27 -6.90 8.21
C PRO A 72 -11.11 -5.61 8.12
N ASN A 73 -12.09 -5.46 9.01
CA ASN A 73 -12.95 -4.28 9.00
C ASN A 73 -12.13 -2.98 9.08
N GLY A 74 -12.47 -2.02 8.21
CA GLY A 74 -11.75 -0.77 8.02
C GLY A 74 -10.45 -0.91 7.20
N TRP A 75 -10.09 -2.06 6.65
CA TRP A 75 -8.90 -2.15 5.79
C TRP A 75 -9.31 -2.24 4.32
N HIS A 76 -8.67 -1.46 3.47
CA HIS A 76 -8.73 -1.67 2.03
C HIS A 76 -7.69 -2.72 1.65
N TRP A 77 -8.10 -3.86 1.12
CA TRP A 77 -7.16 -4.88 0.66
C TRP A 77 -6.80 -4.67 -0.80
N VAL A 78 -5.50 -4.64 -1.06
CA VAL A 78 -4.89 -4.64 -2.38
C VAL A 78 -4.15 -5.97 -2.55
N HIS A 79 -4.50 -6.72 -3.59
CA HIS A 79 -3.80 -7.96 -3.88
C HIS A 79 -2.38 -7.66 -4.39
N LEU A 80 -1.38 -8.45 -3.99
CA LEU A 80 0.02 -8.14 -4.33
C LEU A 80 0.31 -8.18 -5.84
N ASP A 81 -0.44 -8.98 -6.60
CA ASP A 81 -0.34 -9.01 -8.07
C ASP A 81 -0.71 -7.65 -8.70
N HIS A 82 -1.66 -6.92 -8.10
CA HIS A 82 -2.10 -5.61 -8.58
C HIS A 82 -0.94 -4.62 -8.52
N VAL A 83 -0.12 -4.69 -7.47
CA VAL A 83 1.07 -3.84 -7.33
C VAL A 83 2.07 -4.14 -8.46
N ILE A 84 2.31 -5.42 -8.74
CA ILE A 84 3.23 -5.84 -9.80
C ILE A 84 2.71 -5.40 -11.18
N ARG A 85 1.43 -5.61 -11.46
CA ARG A 85 0.79 -5.18 -12.72
C ARG A 85 0.81 -3.68 -12.88
N PHE A 86 0.56 -2.94 -11.81
CA PHE A 86 0.65 -1.48 -11.82
C PHE A 86 2.07 -1.03 -12.14
N ALA A 87 3.09 -1.64 -11.53
CA ALA A 87 4.49 -1.33 -11.80
C ALA A 87 4.87 -1.61 -13.26
N ASP A 88 4.52 -2.78 -13.80
CA ASP A 88 4.76 -3.15 -15.21
C ASP A 88 4.06 -2.16 -16.16
N ALA A 89 2.77 -1.88 -15.96
CA ALA A 89 2.03 -0.94 -16.80
C ALA A 89 2.61 0.49 -16.72
N HIS A 90 3.01 0.94 -15.54
CA HIS A 90 3.56 2.27 -15.31
C HIS A 90 4.94 2.45 -15.99
N LEU A 91 5.78 1.43 -15.96
CA LEU A 91 7.08 1.43 -16.65
C LEU A 91 6.90 1.49 -18.17
N ARG A 92 5.96 0.71 -18.72
CA ARG A 92 5.64 0.71 -20.16
C ARG A 92 5.16 2.07 -20.65
N GLY A 93 4.27 2.73 -19.90
CA GLY A 93 3.65 4.00 -20.28
C GLY A 93 4.58 5.22 -20.28
N ARG A 94 5.83 5.07 -19.81
CA ARG A 94 6.78 6.18 -19.62
C ARG A 94 8.19 5.83 -20.11
N ARG A 95 8.30 4.92 -21.09
CA ARG A 95 9.58 4.45 -21.65
C ARG A 95 10.56 5.58 -22.04
N GLU A 96 10.08 6.72 -22.53
CA GLU A 96 10.93 7.87 -22.89
C GLU A 96 11.50 8.60 -21.65
N THR A 97 10.78 8.60 -20.53
CA THR A 97 11.20 9.21 -19.26
C THR A 97 12.13 8.30 -18.45
N TYR A 98 11.93 6.98 -18.57
CA TYR A 98 12.71 5.95 -17.87
C TYR A 98 13.83 5.34 -18.73
N GLY A 99 14.07 5.85 -19.95
CA GLY A 99 15.03 5.30 -20.90
C GLY A 99 16.48 5.22 -20.39
N SER A 100 16.81 5.95 -19.33
CA SER A 100 18.08 5.87 -18.60
C SER A 100 17.93 5.52 -17.12
N VAL A 101 16.73 5.10 -16.68
CA VAL A 101 16.46 4.86 -15.25
C VAL A 101 17.09 3.54 -14.84
N ASP A 102 18.36 3.73 -14.47
CA ASP A 102 19.07 3.13 -13.36
C ASP A 102 18.73 1.66 -13.13
N GLU A 103 19.43 0.81 -13.88
CA GLU A 103 19.59 -0.64 -13.68
C GLU A 103 20.10 -1.02 -12.26
N ARG A 104 20.21 -0.05 -11.35
CA ARG A 104 20.60 -0.20 -9.94
C ARG A 104 19.46 -0.65 -9.04
N GLU A 105 18.19 -0.41 -9.40
CA GLU A 105 17.07 -0.98 -8.64
C GLU A 105 16.75 -2.39 -9.20
N PRO A 106 17.02 -3.48 -8.44
CA PRO A 106 16.98 -4.83 -8.99
C PRO A 106 15.59 -5.29 -9.44
N ALA A 107 14.51 -4.82 -8.80
CA ALA A 107 13.15 -5.22 -9.14
C ALA A 107 12.67 -4.56 -10.44
N LEU A 108 12.98 -3.28 -10.66
CA LEU A 108 12.69 -2.56 -11.90
C LEU A 108 13.55 -3.09 -13.05
N ALA A 109 14.84 -3.36 -12.81
CA ALA A 109 15.73 -3.99 -13.79
C ALA A 109 15.22 -5.38 -14.21
N TRP A 110 14.73 -6.18 -13.25
CA TRP A 110 14.10 -7.46 -13.53
C TRP A 110 12.83 -7.33 -14.37
N LEU A 111 11.92 -6.40 -14.04
CA LEU A 111 10.71 -6.15 -14.83
C LEU A 111 11.05 -5.72 -16.27
N ALA A 112 12.04 -4.83 -16.43
CA ALA A 112 12.52 -4.42 -17.74
C ALA A 112 13.15 -5.59 -18.53
N LEU A 113 13.84 -6.51 -17.86
CA LEU A 113 14.40 -7.71 -18.49
C LEU A 113 13.31 -8.65 -19.00
N LEU A 114 12.27 -8.91 -18.20
CA LEU A 114 11.12 -9.71 -18.62
C LEU A 114 10.50 -9.15 -19.91
N GLU A 115 10.33 -7.84 -19.97
CA GLU A 115 9.81 -7.15 -21.15
C GLU A 115 10.75 -7.27 -22.37
N LYS A 116 12.07 -7.06 -22.19
CA LYS A 116 13.07 -7.24 -23.27
C LYS A 116 13.06 -8.66 -23.84
N CYS A 117 12.74 -9.65 -23.01
CA CYS A 117 12.59 -11.04 -23.42
C CYS A 117 11.19 -11.39 -24.00
N GLY A 118 10.27 -10.43 -24.07
CA GLY A 118 8.91 -10.62 -24.59
C GLY A 118 7.93 -11.27 -23.62
N PHE A 119 8.26 -11.36 -22.32
CA PHE A 119 7.34 -11.88 -21.31
C PHE A 119 6.30 -10.82 -20.92
N THR A 120 5.06 -11.29 -20.68
CA THR A 120 3.98 -10.48 -20.10
C THR A 120 3.50 -11.11 -18.81
N LEU A 121 3.31 -10.29 -17.78
CA LEU A 121 2.77 -10.75 -16.50
C LEU A 121 1.24 -10.86 -16.62
N GLN A 122 0.73 -12.09 -16.49
CA GLN A 122 -0.71 -12.38 -16.45
C GLN A 122 -1.12 -12.76 -15.02
N HIS A 123 -2.30 -12.28 -14.60
CA HIS A 123 -2.90 -12.75 -13.35
C HIS A 123 -3.56 -14.10 -13.56
N ARG A 124 -3.28 -15.06 -12.67
CA ARG A 124 -4.11 -16.26 -12.54
C ARG A 124 -5.33 -15.88 -11.72
N GLU A 125 -6.46 -15.63 -12.38
CA GLU A 125 -7.75 -15.59 -11.69
C GLU A 125 -7.94 -16.96 -11.02
N GLY A 126 -7.96 -16.96 -9.69
CA GLY A 126 -8.09 -18.17 -8.90
C GLY A 126 -9.51 -18.72 -8.97
N SER A 127 -9.62 -19.97 -9.45
CA SER A 127 -10.72 -20.92 -9.30
C SER A 127 -11.34 -20.97 -7.90
#